data_AF-A0A3D2UT01-F1
#
_entry.id   AF-A0A3D2UT01-F1
#
_cell.length_a   1.000
_cell.length_b   1.000
_cell.length_c   1.000
_cell.angle_alpha   90.00
_cell.angle_beta   90.00
_cell.angle_gamma   90.00
#
_symmetry.space_group_name_H-M   'P 1'
#
loop_
_entity.id
_entity.type
_entity.pdbx_description
1 polymer ?
#
loop_
_entity_poly.entity_id
_entity_poly.type
_entity_poly.pdbx_seq_one_letter_code
_entity_poly.pdbx_strand_id
1 'polypeptide(L)'
;KDFGRVAAQTARQVIQQRIREAERSNQMEYFQRQEGEIVSGLVQAVNAQGITIGLDMKAEGLMPNNQRIPGERLKLHDRVRAVVMEVKDGTRGPQIILS
;
A
#
# COMPACT_ATOMS: atom_id res chain seq x y z
N LYS A 1 41.74 6.24 -0.61
CA LYS A 1 41.18 6.40 -1.98
C LYS A 1 39.84 5.66 -1.98
N ASP A 2 38.82 6.26 -1.34
CA ASP A 2 37.60 5.54 -0.88
C ASP A 2 36.31 6.10 -1.51
N PHE A 3 36.44 7.11 -2.37
CA PHE A 3 35.35 7.76 -3.08
C PHE A 3 34.58 6.82 -4.03
N GLY A 4 35.24 5.78 -4.57
CA GLY A 4 34.60 4.83 -5.48
C GLY A 4 33.54 3.94 -4.81
N ARG A 5 33.70 3.63 -3.52
CA ARG A 5 32.75 2.78 -2.78
C ARG A 5 31.49 3.55 -2.38
N VAL A 6 31.65 4.80 -1.95
CA VAL A 6 30.54 5.70 -1.60
C VAL A 6 29.72 6.05 -2.85
N ALA A 7 30.36 6.38 -3.97
CA ALA A 7 29.66 6.70 -5.22
C ALA A 7 28.87 5.49 -5.77
N ALA A 8 29.45 4.28 -5.73
CA ALA A 8 28.76 3.06 -6.15
C ALA A 8 27.55 2.72 -5.26
N GLN A 9 27.66 2.94 -3.95
CA GLN A 9 26.57 2.71 -3.01
C GLN A 9 25.43 3.73 -3.17
N THR A 10 25.78 5.02 -3.36
CA THR A 10 24.80 6.08 -3.65
C THR A 10 24.11 5.85 -4.99
N ALA A 11 24.82 5.42 -6.03
CA ALA A 11 24.21 5.07 -7.32
C ALA A 11 23.16 3.96 -7.18
N ARG A 12 23.46 2.89 -6.42
CA ARG A 12 22.49 1.82 -6.15
C ARG A 12 21.25 2.33 -5.41
N GLN A 13 21.44 3.22 -4.43
CA GLN A 13 20.35 3.81 -3.67
C GLN A 13 19.44 4.70 -4.53
N VAL A 14 20.03 5.55 -5.38
CA VAL A 14 19.28 6.42 -6.29
C VAL A 14 18.50 5.60 -7.33
N ILE A 15 19.09 4.55 -7.89
CA ILE A 15 18.39 3.65 -8.83
C ILE A 15 17.19 2.99 -8.13
N GLN A 16 17.37 2.47 -6.91
CA GLN A 16 16.26 1.86 -6.16
C GLN A 16 15.18 2.86 -5.75
N GLN A 17 15.54 4.13 -5.51
CA GLN A 17 14.56 5.20 -5.26
C GLN A 17 13.73 5.48 -6.51
N ARG A 18 14.38 5.65 -7.67
CA ARG A 18 13.71 5.88 -8.96
C ARG A 18 12.76 4.74 -9.35
N ILE A 19 13.17 3.49 -9.13
CA ILE A 19 12.31 2.31 -9.38
C ILE A 19 11.07 2.37 -8.49
N ARG A 20 11.24 2.64 -7.19
CA ARG A 20 10.12 2.74 -6.25
C ARG A 20 9.20 3.92 -6.54
N GLU A 21 9.72 5.05 -7.01
CA GLU A 21 8.91 6.19 -7.45
C GLU A 21 8.06 5.83 -8.67
N ALA A 22 8.66 5.19 -9.68
CA ALA A 22 7.93 4.73 -10.86
C ALA A 22 6.85 3.69 -10.50
N GLU A 23 7.15 2.72 -9.62
CA GLU A 23 6.17 1.75 -9.12
C GLU A 23 5.01 2.47 -8.39
N ARG A 24 5.30 3.44 -7.53
CA ARG A 24 4.28 4.20 -6.79
C ARG A 24 3.35 5.00 -7.71
N SER A 25 3.89 5.71 -8.69
CA SER A 25 3.07 6.47 -9.64
C SER A 25 2.13 5.57 -10.43
N ASN A 26 2.61 4.40 -10.87
CA ASN A 26 1.78 3.44 -11.60
C ASN A 26 0.68 2.82 -10.72
N GLN A 27 0.99 2.47 -9.47
CA GLN A 27 0.01 1.98 -8.52
C GLN A 27 -1.09 3.02 -8.27
N MET A 28 -0.70 4.27 -8.02
CA MET A 28 -1.64 5.37 -7.78
C MET A 28 -2.65 5.50 -8.92
N GLU A 29 -2.17 5.58 -10.17
CA GLU A 29 -3.04 5.72 -11.34
C GLU A 29 -3.97 4.51 -11.52
N TYR A 30 -3.48 3.30 -11.23
CA TYR A 30 -4.28 2.08 -11.31
C TYR A 30 -5.43 2.09 -10.30
N PHE A 31 -5.14 2.35 -9.01
CA PHE A 31 -6.16 2.33 -7.97
C PHE A 31 -7.11 3.51 -8.02
N GLN A 32 -6.68 4.69 -8.50
CA GLN A 32 -7.58 5.82 -8.76
C GLN A 32 -8.67 5.46 -9.78
N ARG A 33 -8.35 4.62 -10.77
CA ARG A 33 -9.35 4.14 -11.75
C ARG A 33 -10.31 3.10 -11.17
N GLN A 34 -9.93 2.45 -10.06
CA GLN A 34 -10.72 1.44 -9.36
C GLN A 34 -11.49 2.02 -8.17
N GLU A 35 -11.55 3.34 -8.00
CA GLU A 35 -12.37 3.96 -6.96
C GLU A 35 -13.85 3.53 -7.11
N GLY A 36 -14.41 3.01 -6.02
CA GLY A 36 -15.75 2.41 -5.99
C GLY A 36 -15.83 0.94 -6.41
N GLU A 37 -14.73 0.32 -6.86
CA GLU A 37 -14.68 -1.11 -7.17
C GLU A 37 -14.33 -1.96 -5.95
N ILE A 38 -14.76 -3.22 -6.00
CA ILE A 38 -14.42 -4.22 -4.97
C ILE A 38 -13.06 -4.83 -5.33
N VAL A 39 -12.09 -4.63 -4.45
CA VAL A 39 -10.77 -5.25 -4.53
C VAL A 39 -10.65 -6.40 -3.53
N SER A 40 -9.86 -7.40 -3.88
CA SER A 40 -9.47 -8.48 -2.98
C SER A 40 -8.06 -8.27 -2.49
N GLY A 41 -7.82 -8.54 -1.21
CA GLY A 41 -6.50 -8.44 -0.61
C GLY A 41 -6.30 -9.40 0.55
N LEU A 42 -5.08 -9.38 1.09
CA LEU A 42 -4.68 -10.17 2.26
C LEU A 42 -4.40 -9.25 3.43
N VAL A 43 -4.93 -9.57 4.61
CA VAL A 43 -4.65 -8.80 5.82
C VAL A 43 -3.16 -8.94 6.19
N GLN A 44 -2.44 -7.83 6.15
CA GLN A 44 -1.01 -7.76 6.48
C GLN A 44 -0.73 -7.27 7.90
N ALA A 45 -1.63 -6.48 8.48
CA ALA A 45 -1.52 -6.07 9.88
C ALA A 45 -2.89 -5.69 10.43
N VAL A 46 -3.08 -5.94 11.72
CA VAL A 46 -4.27 -5.49 12.46
C VAL A 46 -3.76 -4.61 13.59
N ASN A 47 -4.03 -3.31 13.50
CA ASN A 47 -3.58 -2.29 14.44
C ASN A 47 -4.78 -1.65 15.15
N ALA A 48 -4.51 -0.91 16.23
CA ALA A 48 -5.56 -0.17 16.95
C ALA A 48 -6.24 0.91 16.09
N GLN A 49 -5.57 1.41 15.05
CA GLN A 49 -6.10 2.43 14.14
C GLN A 49 -6.96 1.84 13.00
N GLY A 50 -6.79 0.55 12.69
CA GLY A 50 -7.40 -0.09 11.54
C GLY A 50 -6.64 -1.32 11.08
N ILE A 51 -7.03 -1.84 9.93
CA ILE A 51 -6.49 -3.06 9.34
C ILE A 51 -5.75 -2.68 8.06
N THR A 52 -4.50 -3.10 7.96
CA THR A 52 -3.70 -2.98 6.74
C THR A 52 -3.93 -4.22 5.90
N ILE A 53 -4.37 -4.00 4.66
CA ILE A 53 -4.68 -5.03 3.68
C ILE A 53 -3.69 -4.85 2.54
N GLY A 54 -2.88 -5.86 2.26
CA GLY A 54 -2.04 -5.91 1.06
C GLY A 54 -2.91 -6.18 -0.16
N LEU A 55 -2.88 -5.26 -1.11
CA LEU A 55 -3.57 -5.36 -2.40
C LEU A 55 -2.59 -5.82 -3.48
N ASP A 56 -3.11 -5.97 -4.69
CA ASP A 56 -2.29 -6.26 -5.86
C ASP A 56 -1.28 -5.14 -6.15
N MET A 57 -0.28 -5.47 -6.98
CA MET A 57 0.80 -4.55 -7.37
C MET A 57 1.68 -4.04 -6.21
N LYS A 58 1.65 -4.66 -5.02
CA LYS A 58 2.34 -4.21 -3.79
C LYS A 58 1.79 -2.90 -3.21
N ALA A 59 0.53 -2.58 -3.46
CA ALA A 59 -0.13 -1.47 -2.78
C ALA A 59 -0.66 -1.88 -1.41
N GLU A 60 -0.75 -0.91 -0.50
CA GLU A 60 -1.28 -1.10 0.84
C GLU A 60 -2.60 -0.34 0.98
N GLY A 61 -3.63 -1.08 1.35
CA GLY A 61 -4.93 -0.54 1.74
C GLY A 61 -5.03 -0.43 3.26
N LEU A 62 -5.64 0.64 3.74
CA LEU A 62 -6.02 0.85 5.13
C LEU A 62 -7.54 0.81 5.23
N MET A 63 -8.06 -0.17 5.96
CA MET A 63 -9.45 -0.22 6.39
C MET A 63 -9.53 0.35 7.81
N PRO A 64 -10.08 1.56 8.01
CA PRO A 64 -10.24 2.13 9.33
C PRO A 64 -11.32 1.38 10.13
N ASN A 65 -11.19 1.36 11.45
CA ASN A 65 -12.07 0.57 12.32
C ASN A 65 -13.55 0.96 12.25
N ASN A 66 -13.86 2.20 11.85
CA ASN A 66 -15.23 2.68 11.66
C ASN A 66 -15.91 2.10 10.41
N GLN A 67 -15.13 1.64 9.42
CA GLN A 67 -15.64 1.01 8.20
C GLN A 67 -15.70 -0.52 8.32
N ARG A 68 -15.14 -1.10 9.40
CA ARG A 68 -15.19 -2.54 9.60
C ARG A 68 -16.60 -3.02 9.91
N ILE A 69 -16.97 -4.19 9.39
CA ILE A 69 -18.23 -4.83 9.72
C ILE A 69 -18.27 -5.13 11.24
N PRO A 70 -19.29 -4.65 11.97
CA PRO A 70 -19.45 -4.94 13.38
C PRO A 70 -19.51 -6.45 13.64
N GLY A 71 -18.61 -6.95 14.49
CA GLY A 71 -18.51 -8.38 14.83
C GLY A 71 -17.56 -9.20 13.97
N GLU A 72 -17.06 -8.67 12.85
CA GLU A 72 -16.07 -9.35 12.03
C GLU A 72 -14.70 -9.37 12.75
N ARG A 73 -14.06 -10.54 12.78
CA ARG A 73 -12.72 -10.74 13.37
C ARG A 73 -11.75 -11.14 12.27
N LEU A 74 -11.09 -10.14 11.70
CA LEU A 74 -10.04 -10.36 10.71
C LEU A 74 -8.71 -10.68 11.40
N LYS A 75 -8.02 -11.69 10.90
CA LYS A 75 -6.69 -12.11 11.35
C LYS A 75 -5.66 -11.86 10.26
N LEU A 76 -4.39 -11.88 10.68
CA LEU A 76 -3.25 -11.83 9.77
C LEU A 76 -3.35 -12.96 8.73
N HIS A 77 -3.13 -12.63 7.46
CA HIS A 77 -3.24 -13.50 6.28
C HIS A 77 -4.66 -13.90 5.86
N ASP A 78 -5.71 -13.39 6.50
CA ASP A 78 -7.07 -13.60 6.00
C ASP A 78 -7.26 -12.90 4.66
N ARG A 79 -7.98 -13.56 3.75
CA ARG A 79 -8.38 -12.96 2.47
C ARG A 79 -9.68 -12.20 2.66
N VAL A 80 -9.65 -10.92 2.32
CA VAL A 80 -10.78 -10.01 2.48
C VAL A 80 -11.11 -9.34 1.16
N ARG A 81 -12.38 -8.97 1.00
CA ARG A 81 -12.85 -8.14 -0.11
C ARG A 81 -13.34 -6.84 0.49
N ALA A 82 -12.90 -5.73 -0.06
CA ALA A 82 -13.26 -4.40 0.39
C ALA A 82 -13.45 -3.49 -0.81
N VAL A 83 -14.22 -2.42 -0.64
CA VAL A 83 -14.43 -1.41 -1.67
C VAL A 83 -13.34 -0.34 -1.54
N VAL A 84 -12.78 0.09 -2.67
CA VAL A 84 -11.88 1.24 -2.71
C VAL A 84 -12.70 2.51 -2.50
N MET A 85 -12.54 3.17 -1.35
CA MET A 85 -13.23 4.41 -1.05
C MET A 85 -12.52 5.64 -1.60
N GLU A 86 -11.21 5.72 -1.38
CA GLU A 86 -10.41 6.90 -1.70
C GLU A 86 -8.94 6.50 -1.82
N VAL A 87 -8.21 7.05 -2.79
CA VAL A 87 -6.77 6.83 -2.92
C VAL A 87 -6.01 8.12 -2.59
N LYS A 88 -5.16 8.08 -1.56
CA LYS A 88 -4.34 9.23 -1.11
C LYS A 88 -2.87 9.02 -1.41
N ASP A 89 -2.15 10.10 -1.70
CA ASP A 89 -0.70 10.04 -1.80
C ASP A 89 -0.06 10.14 -0.40
N GLY A 90 0.50 9.02 0.06
CA GLY A 90 1.16 8.92 1.35
C GLY A 90 2.68 9.08 1.24
N THR A 91 3.32 9.43 2.34
CA THR A 91 4.80 9.60 2.41
C THR A 91 5.58 8.32 2.06
N ARG A 92 4.96 7.15 2.17
CA ARG A 92 5.56 5.84 1.85
C ARG A 92 5.00 5.17 0.59
N GLY A 93 4.04 5.80 -0.08
CA GLY A 93 3.31 5.19 -1.19
C GLY A 93 1.84 5.57 -1.22
N PRO A 94 1.11 5.16 -2.27
CA PRO A 94 -0.32 5.36 -2.34
C PRO A 94 -0.98 4.65 -1.15
N GLN A 95 -1.74 5.40 -0.37
CA GLN A 95 -2.52 4.92 0.75
C GLN A 95 -3.97 4.80 0.30
N ILE A 96 -4.43 3.57 0.12
CA ILE A 96 -5.77 3.28 -0.36
C ILE A 96 -6.69 3.11 0.85
N ILE A 97 -7.75 3.90 0.95
CA ILE A 97 -8.73 3.74 2.02
C ILE A 97 -9.80 2.76 1.56
N LEU A 98 -10.07 1.76 2.40
CA LEU A 98 -10.99 0.67 2.11
C LEU A 98 -12.19 0.68 3.06
N SER A 99 -13.35 0.22 2.59
CA SER A 99 -14.55 -0.07 3.40
C SER A 99 -15.15 -1.43 3.12
#